data_AF-T0Q6R9-F1
#
_entry.id   AF-T0Q6R9-F1
#
_cell.length_a   1.000
_cell.length_b   1.000
_cell.length_c   1.000
_cell.angle_alpha   90.00
_cell.angle_beta   90.00
_cell.angle_gamma   90.00
#
_symmetry.space_group_name_H-M   'P 1'
#
loop_
_entity.id
_entity.type
_entity.pdbx_description
1 polymer ?
#
loop_
_entity_poly.entity_id
_entity_poly.type
_entity_poly.pdbx_seq_one_letter_code
_entity_poly.pdbx_strand_id
1 'polypeptide(L)'
;MLQHGNRRALWTSMGASWVRASTGVLQKLLAKDPPTPPPSVLAAKKAARLQDALWKPALEFPASALDRDKRSLNHSLQVLERLTLRTLAHVLQPTPLAVLGSCCTLVLGIGGLEAAYLLDDSYLHAYRQHDNYAIAFMVEYAYENFASSCIWDTKPPALVARALGLDPHEILHEFADTPDDAQRMLTILGLRTQRALVAGFMLIAQGLGIMGGAMRVSRDYSKNVCSGKEPPLHGVKERIIRLTGTASDATEVSMARYGAHMLPVFKDPHKMRYLISLWSHNGKFPCVWHVPGGKYGFRHSWTGLRIDKRYMLKTTTGKLILTMEADVTRAEEAFHLMPSTQPDLSIEEASQGFRLIERAAAARIERPFRSLRVILGDSLQVEQQVPLRARLDAKNECDVFIDAKAIVMLALLKWAHKLPQDATIVIDSSPEHYAYMAHLLAAKGHATMPQSEAAALTHVKTEAWPHLVYLSSTSATINALQTLIQSNRADPTQCCALLNNAYGLDHLREIALYEDTRIGSICAAELHDDYFRQVRIWTRMGHSASAIQAELDTRFAEVLAIKQSTLESVPRTASHDVSTIASTEP
;
A
#
# COMPACT_ATOMS: atom_id res chain seq x y z
N MET A 1 12.38 53.16 15.37
CA MET A 1 11.95 54.55 15.11
C MET A 1 13.07 55.27 14.38
N LEU A 2 12.70 56.01 13.33
CA LEU A 2 13.45 56.99 12.55
C LEU A 2 14.40 56.51 11.43
N GLN A 3 13.88 56.74 10.23
CA GLN A 3 14.44 56.67 8.89
C GLN A 3 15.37 57.86 8.56
N HIS A 4 15.91 57.79 7.33
CA HIS A 4 16.58 58.81 6.50
C HIS A 4 18.11 58.92 6.75
N GLY A 5 18.97 58.93 5.73
CA GLY A 5 18.81 59.67 4.49
C GLY A 5 19.66 59.16 3.32
N ASN A 6 19.07 59.37 2.15
CA ASN A 6 19.53 59.08 0.81
C ASN A 6 20.30 60.30 0.27
N ARG A 7 21.49 60.14 -0.34
CA ARG A 7 22.10 61.19 -1.19
C ARG A 7 22.71 60.59 -2.47
N ARG A 8 21.96 60.86 -3.56
CA ARG A 8 22.35 61.10 -4.97
C ARG A 8 23.66 61.91 -5.11
N ALA A 9 24.41 61.98 -6.21
CA ALA A 9 24.47 61.31 -7.51
C ALA A 9 25.63 61.96 -8.32
N LEU A 10 26.08 61.25 -9.37
CA LEU A 10 26.48 61.76 -10.71
C LEU A 10 27.90 62.30 -10.98
N TRP A 11 28.34 61.89 -12.19
CA TRP A 11 29.50 62.26 -13.03
C TRP A 11 30.81 61.49 -12.72
N THR A 12 31.43 60.75 -13.65
CA THR A 12 31.61 61.03 -15.08
C THR A 12 31.69 59.77 -15.95
N SER A 13 31.09 59.90 -17.13
CA SER A 13 31.25 59.07 -18.31
C SER A 13 32.60 59.32 -18.98
N MET A 14 33.45 58.30 -19.10
CA MET A 14 34.40 58.10 -20.20
C MET A 14 35.04 56.72 -20.01
N GLY A 15 34.67 55.75 -20.85
CA GLY A 15 35.22 54.39 -20.78
C GLY A 15 34.40 53.28 -21.45
N ALA A 16 33.21 53.59 -22.00
CA ALA A 16 32.29 52.57 -22.51
C ALA A 16 32.25 52.42 -24.05
N SER A 17 33.08 53.13 -24.82
CA SER A 17 33.10 53.01 -26.30
C SER A 17 34.30 52.25 -26.87
N TRP A 18 35.33 51.93 -26.07
CA TRP A 18 36.55 51.27 -26.58
C TRP A 18 36.61 49.75 -26.37
N VAL A 19 35.74 49.18 -25.53
CA VAL A 19 35.74 47.73 -25.22
C VAL A 19 34.74 46.93 -26.06
N ARG A 20 33.91 47.59 -26.88
CA ARG A 20 32.88 46.92 -27.71
C ARG A 20 33.29 46.67 -29.17
N ALA A 21 34.47 47.12 -29.60
CA ALA A 21 34.92 46.96 -30.98
C ALA A 21 35.97 45.83 -31.21
N SER A 22 36.55 45.26 -30.14
CA SER A 22 37.63 44.26 -30.26
C SER A 22 37.21 42.81 -30.00
N THR A 23 35.98 42.55 -29.54
CA THR A 23 35.48 41.19 -29.25
C THR A 23 34.67 40.55 -30.38
N GLY A 24 34.20 41.31 -31.37
CA GLY A 24 33.35 40.81 -32.45
C GLY A 24 34.06 40.17 -33.65
N VAL A 25 35.37 40.37 -33.80
CA VAL A 25 36.13 39.93 -35.00
C VAL A 25 36.98 38.68 -34.72
N LEU A 26 37.43 38.49 -33.48
CA LEU A 26 38.22 37.31 -33.07
C LEU A 26 37.39 36.04 -32.84
N GLN A 27 36.08 36.17 -32.60
CA GLN A 27 35.19 35.02 -32.40
C GLN A 27 34.67 34.42 -33.72
N LYS A 28 34.81 35.14 -34.85
CA LYS A 28 34.42 34.66 -36.20
C LYS A 28 35.54 33.95 -36.97
N LEU A 29 36.79 34.01 -36.49
CA LEU A 29 37.94 33.37 -37.13
C LEU A 29 38.40 32.06 -36.46
N LEU A 30 37.86 31.72 -35.28
CA LEU A 30 38.16 30.48 -34.55
C LEU A 30 37.06 29.41 -34.62
N ALA A 31 35.96 29.66 -35.33
CA ALA A 31 34.90 28.69 -35.57
C ALA A 31 35.02 28.11 -37.00
N LYS A 32 35.97 27.19 -37.18
CA LYS A 32 35.98 26.29 -38.33
C LYS A 32 36.48 24.91 -37.86
N ASP A 33 35.63 24.23 -37.12
CA ASP A 33 35.84 22.83 -36.77
C ASP A 33 35.91 22.00 -38.05
N PRO A 34 36.83 21.02 -38.15
CA PRO A 34 36.86 20.09 -39.27
C PRO A 34 35.56 19.30 -39.33
N PRO A 35 35.10 18.88 -40.53
CA PRO A 35 33.84 18.16 -40.67
C PRO A 35 33.87 16.88 -39.85
N THR A 36 33.04 16.83 -38.81
CA THR A 36 32.71 15.62 -38.07
C THR A 36 32.32 14.52 -39.07
N PRO A 37 32.97 13.34 -39.06
CA PRO A 37 32.50 12.23 -39.86
C PRO A 37 31.06 11.90 -39.46
N PRO A 38 30.20 11.49 -40.40
CA PRO A 38 28.82 11.15 -40.09
C PRO A 38 28.81 10.11 -38.95
N PRO A 39 27.94 10.26 -37.94
CA PRO A 39 27.86 9.29 -36.87
C PRO A 39 27.66 7.92 -37.51
N SER A 40 28.51 6.96 -37.14
CA SER A 40 28.33 5.58 -37.57
C SER A 40 26.89 5.17 -37.28
N VAL A 41 26.30 4.35 -38.15
CA VAL A 41 24.90 3.91 -38.04
C VAL A 41 24.58 3.31 -36.64
N LEU A 42 25.61 2.78 -35.96
CA LEU A 42 25.55 2.32 -34.57
C LEU A 42 25.40 3.45 -33.53
N ALA A 43 26.08 4.59 -33.70
CA ALA A 43 25.95 5.76 -32.84
C ALA A 43 24.60 6.47 -33.05
N ALA A 44 24.14 6.57 -34.31
CA ALA A 44 22.81 7.09 -34.63
C ALA A 44 21.69 6.18 -34.09
N LYS A 45 21.85 4.85 -34.16
CA LYS A 45 20.93 3.89 -33.52
C LYS A 45 20.92 4.01 -32.00
N LYS A 46 22.07 4.25 -31.34
CA LYS A 46 22.12 4.49 -29.89
C LYS A 46 21.44 5.81 -29.46
N ALA A 47 21.47 6.85 -30.30
CA ALA A 47 20.81 8.13 -30.04
C ALA A 47 19.27 8.08 -30.17
N ALA A 48 18.73 7.11 -30.91
CA ALA A 48 17.29 6.91 -31.08
C ALA A 48 16.64 6.04 -29.97
N ARG A 49 17.43 5.40 -29.11
CA ARG A 49 16.90 4.57 -28.01
C ARG A 49 16.52 5.41 -26.81
N LEU A 50 15.45 5.03 -26.13
CA LEU A 50 15.16 5.61 -24.82
C LEU A 50 16.28 5.18 -23.85
N GLN A 51 16.93 6.16 -23.22
CA GLN A 51 18.02 5.89 -22.29
C GLN A 51 17.52 5.12 -21.06
N ASP A 52 18.38 4.24 -20.55
CA ASP A 52 18.21 3.55 -19.26
C ASP A 52 18.40 4.55 -18.12
N ALA A 53 17.40 5.40 -17.93
CA ALA A 53 17.34 6.27 -16.78
C ALA A 53 16.84 5.48 -15.57
N LEU A 54 17.73 4.71 -14.94
CA LEU A 54 17.46 4.04 -13.67
C LEU A 54 17.55 5.06 -12.53
N TRP A 55 16.53 5.91 -12.40
CA TRP A 55 16.43 6.82 -11.25
C TRP A 55 16.39 5.98 -9.98
N LYS A 56 17.27 6.27 -9.01
CA LYS A 56 17.15 5.69 -7.66
C LYS A 56 15.71 5.86 -7.16
N PRO A 57 15.12 4.91 -6.41
CA PRO A 57 13.73 5.04 -5.92
C PRO A 57 13.45 6.40 -5.23
N ALA A 58 14.43 6.90 -4.47
CA ALA A 58 14.38 8.22 -3.83
C ALA A 58 14.34 9.41 -4.81
N LEU A 59 14.77 9.26 -6.06
CA LEU A 59 14.65 10.29 -7.09
C LEU A 59 13.28 10.25 -7.77
N GLU A 60 12.66 9.07 -7.89
CA GLU A 60 11.29 8.94 -8.38
C GLU A 60 10.30 9.51 -7.36
N PHE A 61 10.50 9.19 -6.08
CA PHE A 61 9.70 9.67 -4.96
C PHE A 61 10.61 10.14 -3.82
N PRO A 62 10.92 11.45 -3.74
CA PRO A 62 11.82 12.04 -2.72
C PRO A 62 11.44 11.76 -1.27
N ALA A 63 10.17 11.40 -1.03
CA ALA A 63 9.64 11.09 0.30
C ALA A 63 9.45 9.57 0.55
N SER A 64 9.79 8.68 -0.40
CA SER A 64 9.35 7.28 -0.33
C SER A 64 10.21 6.33 0.49
N ALA A 65 11.54 6.50 0.46
CA ALA A 65 12.41 5.37 0.75
C ALA A 65 12.57 5.03 2.25
N LEU A 66 12.26 5.93 3.19
CA LEU A 66 12.73 5.78 4.59
C LEU A 66 11.78 6.26 5.69
N ASP A 67 10.49 6.49 5.41
CA ASP A 67 9.50 6.87 6.44
C ASP A 67 8.65 5.68 6.90
N ARG A 68 9.26 4.51 7.10
CA ARG A 68 8.63 3.45 7.91
C ARG A 68 8.32 3.99 9.31
N ASP A 69 9.28 4.73 9.87
CA ASP A 69 9.20 5.26 11.24
C ASP A 69 8.72 6.71 11.31
N LYS A 70 8.98 7.55 10.30
CA LYS A 70 8.48 8.95 10.28
C LYS A 70 7.12 9.09 9.61
N ARG A 71 6.23 8.10 9.79
CA ARG A 71 4.81 8.32 9.47
C ARG A 71 4.31 9.45 10.36
N SER A 72 4.10 10.61 9.72
CA SER A 72 3.80 11.88 10.37
C SER A 72 2.71 11.74 11.45
N LEU A 73 2.79 12.58 12.49
CA LEU A 73 1.72 12.76 13.49
C LEU A 73 0.33 12.86 12.83
N ASN A 74 0.26 13.44 11.63
CA ASN A 74 -0.96 13.54 10.83
C ASN A 74 -1.59 12.18 10.47
N HIS A 75 -0.80 11.12 10.22
CA HIS A 75 -1.36 9.78 9.96
C HIS A 75 -1.95 9.17 11.23
N SER A 76 -1.25 9.28 12.37
CA SER A 76 -1.78 8.81 13.66
C SER A 76 -3.05 9.56 14.06
N LEU A 77 -3.10 10.87 13.83
CA LEU A 77 -4.30 11.69 14.06
C LEU A 77 -5.47 11.26 13.17
N GLN A 78 -5.23 10.95 11.89
CA GLN A 78 -6.28 10.41 11.01
C GLN A 78 -6.80 9.05 11.46
N VAL A 79 -5.93 8.17 11.97
CA VAL A 79 -6.36 6.88 12.53
C VAL A 79 -7.18 7.12 13.80
N LEU A 80 -6.73 8.00 14.69
CA LEU A 80 -7.46 8.38 15.90
C LEU A 80 -8.83 8.96 15.55
N GLU A 81 -8.91 9.89 14.61
CA GLU A 81 -10.17 10.48 14.12
C GLU A 81 -11.15 9.40 13.58
N ARG A 82 -10.64 8.44 12.80
CA ARG A 82 -11.48 7.33 12.31
C ARG A 82 -11.99 6.45 13.45
N LEU A 83 -11.13 6.16 14.43
CA LEU A 83 -11.51 5.36 15.60
C LEU A 83 -12.51 6.12 16.46
N THR A 84 -12.30 7.40 16.77
CA THR A 84 -13.21 8.21 17.58
C THR A 84 -14.58 8.34 16.93
N LEU A 85 -14.65 8.61 15.61
CA LEU A 85 -15.92 8.67 14.89
C LEU A 85 -16.69 7.34 14.91
N ARG A 86 -15.99 6.21 14.77
CA ARG A 86 -16.62 4.88 14.84
C ARG A 86 -17.02 4.49 16.25
N THR A 87 -16.22 4.83 17.25
CA THR A 87 -16.56 4.64 18.67
C THR A 87 -17.78 5.48 19.02
N LEU A 88 -17.83 6.74 18.59
CA LEU A 88 -18.99 7.60 18.78
C LEU A 88 -20.24 7.01 18.11
N ALA A 89 -20.13 6.56 16.86
CA ALA A 89 -21.24 5.89 16.17
C ALA A 89 -21.70 4.61 16.88
N HIS A 90 -20.79 3.88 17.53
CA HIS A 90 -21.12 2.71 18.33
C HIS A 90 -21.83 3.07 19.65
N VAL A 91 -21.37 4.13 20.33
CA VAL A 91 -21.97 4.64 21.57
C VAL A 91 -23.36 5.24 21.30
N LEU A 92 -23.56 5.87 20.14
CA LEU A 92 -24.84 6.43 19.72
C LEU A 92 -25.82 5.38 19.15
N GLN A 93 -25.57 4.08 19.35
CA GLN A 93 -26.54 3.05 19.00
C GLN A 93 -27.77 3.10 19.92
N PRO A 94 -28.95 2.63 19.45
CA PRO A 94 -30.19 2.74 20.21
C PRO A 94 -30.13 2.06 21.58
N THR A 95 -29.47 0.91 21.67
CA THR A 95 -29.42 0.12 22.92
C THR A 95 -28.60 0.82 24.01
N PRO A 96 -27.34 1.24 23.78
CA PRO A 96 -26.60 2.04 24.76
C PRO A 96 -27.31 3.35 25.15
N LEU A 97 -27.91 4.04 24.18
CA LEU A 97 -28.67 5.27 24.43
C LEU A 97 -29.91 5.03 25.29
N ALA A 98 -30.64 3.94 25.08
CA ALA A 98 -31.80 3.59 25.88
C ALA A 98 -31.41 3.27 27.33
N VAL A 99 -30.30 2.55 27.54
CA VAL A 99 -29.76 2.27 28.88
C VAL A 99 -29.28 3.56 29.56
N LEU A 100 -28.60 4.43 28.83
CA LEU A 100 -28.21 5.74 29.37
C LEU A 100 -29.46 6.57 29.73
N GLY A 101 -30.43 6.65 28.83
CA GLY A 101 -31.67 7.38 29.03
C GLY A 101 -32.45 6.88 30.24
N SER A 102 -32.59 5.55 30.41
CA SER A 102 -33.29 4.97 31.56
C SER A 102 -32.59 5.28 32.88
N CYS A 103 -31.26 5.19 32.94
CA CYS A 103 -30.49 5.60 34.11
C CYS A 103 -30.65 7.09 34.39
N CYS A 104 -30.60 7.95 33.36
CA CYS A 104 -30.79 9.39 33.52
C CYS A 104 -32.18 9.72 34.07
N THR A 105 -33.23 9.12 33.51
CA THR A 105 -34.61 9.29 33.99
C THR A 105 -34.76 8.80 35.43
N LEU A 106 -34.10 7.71 35.81
CA LEU A 106 -34.14 7.21 37.17
C LEU A 106 -33.46 8.16 38.17
N VAL A 107 -32.28 8.69 37.84
CA VAL A 107 -31.55 9.67 38.68
C VAL A 107 -32.37 10.94 38.85
N LEU A 108 -32.91 11.48 37.75
CA LEU A 108 -33.76 12.67 37.78
C LEU A 108 -35.08 12.41 38.53
N GLY A 109 -35.68 11.24 38.37
CA GLY A 109 -36.90 10.83 39.07
C GLY A 109 -36.68 10.73 40.58
N ILE A 110 -35.60 10.09 41.03
CA ILE A 110 -35.25 10.02 42.45
C ILE A 110 -34.93 11.42 42.99
N GLY A 111 -34.21 12.26 42.23
CA GLY A 111 -33.94 13.64 42.61
C GLY A 111 -35.19 14.50 42.73
N GLY A 112 -36.17 14.29 41.85
CA GLY A 112 -37.48 14.95 41.93
C GLY A 112 -38.28 14.48 43.15
N LEU A 113 -38.28 13.19 43.46
CA LEU A 113 -38.89 12.65 44.68
C LEU A 113 -38.21 13.20 45.94
N GLU A 114 -36.87 13.26 45.97
CA GLU A 114 -36.09 13.87 47.03
C GLU A 114 -36.50 15.34 47.24
N ALA A 115 -36.63 16.10 46.14
CA ALA A 115 -37.08 17.49 46.18
C ALA A 115 -38.52 17.63 46.70
N ALA A 116 -39.43 16.72 46.34
CA ALA A 116 -40.80 16.74 46.87
C ALA A 116 -40.83 16.59 48.39
N TYR A 117 -39.99 15.72 48.97
CA TYR A 117 -39.85 15.59 50.41
C TYR A 117 -39.14 16.80 51.07
N LEU A 118 -38.48 17.67 50.30
CA LEU A 118 -37.86 18.89 50.82
C LEU A 118 -38.79 20.11 50.81
N LEU A 119 -39.89 20.05 50.05
CA LEU A 119 -40.91 21.10 50.01
C LEU A 119 -41.78 21.09 51.26
N ASP A 120 -42.28 22.25 51.67
CA ASP A 120 -43.35 22.35 52.67
C ASP A 120 -44.66 21.74 52.12
N ASP A 121 -45.41 21.06 52.98
CA ASP A 121 -46.66 20.36 52.64
C ASP A 121 -47.73 21.35 52.17
N SER A 122 -47.68 22.59 52.68
CA SER A 122 -48.57 23.69 52.25
C SER A 122 -48.40 24.02 50.75
N TYR A 123 -47.16 24.04 50.27
CA TYR A 123 -46.79 24.28 48.87
C TYR A 123 -47.13 23.10 47.95
N LEU A 124 -47.03 21.87 48.47
CA LEU A 124 -47.38 20.64 47.77
C LEU A 124 -48.90 20.50 47.56
N HIS A 125 -49.70 20.95 48.53
CA HIS A 125 -51.17 20.93 48.45
C HIS A 125 -51.79 22.14 47.74
N ALA A 126 -51.08 23.28 47.67
CA ALA A 126 -51.48 24.47 46.92
C ALA A 126 -51.40 24.32 45.38
N TYR A 127 -51.00 23.14 44.88
CA TYR A 127 -50.83 22.80 43.46
C TYR A 127 -52.00 23.18 42.53
N ARG A 128 -53.20 23.41 43.08
CA ARG A 128 -54.39 23.78 42.29
C ARG A 128 -54.64 25.29 42.16
N GLN A 129 -53.92 26.18 42.86
CA GLN A 129 -54.37 27.57 43.05
C GLN A 129 -53.43 28.70 42.59
N HIS A 130 -52.52 28.43 41.65
CA HIS A 130 -51.52 29.35 41.08
C HIS A 130 -50.18 29.33 41.83
N ASP A 131 -49.30 28.42 41.41
CA ASP A 131 -48.01 28.75 40.79
C ASP A 131 -47.17 27.48 40.62
N ASN A 132 -46.55 27.32 39.45
CA ASN A 132 -45.77 26.12 39.09
C ASN A 132 -44.42 26.02 39.83
N TYR A 133 -44.20 26.79 40.90
CA TYR A 133 -42.91 26.90 41.59
C TYR A 133 -42.47 25.61 42.29
N ALA A 134 -43.41 24.78 42.77
CA ALA A 134 -43.10 23.47 43.35
C ALA A 134 -42.48 22.53 42.30
N ILE A 135 -43.08 22.46 41.10
CA ILE A 135 -42.58 21.64 39.99
C ILE A 135 -41.25 22.21 39.50
N ALA A 136 -41.14 23.54 39.37
CA ALA A 136 -39.91 24.20 38.95
C ALA A 136 -38.76 23.89 39.91
N PHE A 137 -38.99 23.98 41.23
CA PHE A 137 -38.01 23.58 42.24
C PHE A 137 -37.64 22.10 42.13
N MET A 138 -38.62 21.19 42.00
CA MET A 138 -38.35 19.76 41.88
C MET A 138 -37.48 19.41 40.66
N VAL A 139 -37.80 20.01 39.50
CA VAL A 139 -37.04 19.80 38.26
C VAL A 139 -35.64 20.40 38.38
N GLU A 140 -35.52 21.62 38.89
CA GLU A 140 -34.23 22.30 39.02
C GLU A 140 -33.33 21.61 40.04
N TYR A 141 -33.88 21.21 41.18
CA TYR A 141 -33.15 20.45 42.19
C TYR A 141 -32.66 19.12 41.64
N ALA A 142 -33.50 18.39 40.91
CA ALA A 142 -33.10 17.14 40.27
C ALA A 142 -32.01 17.35 39.21
N TYR A 143 -32.10 18.41 38.42
CA TYR A 143 -31.13 18.77 37.38
C TYR A 143 -29.77 19.17 37.96
N GLU A 144 -29.74 20.11 38.91
CA GLU A 144 -28.51 20.58 39.58
C GLU A 144 -27.80 19.47 40.34
N ASN A 145 -28.59 18.53 40.88
CA ASN A 145 -28.07 17.36 41.57
C ASN A 145 -27.72 16.18 40.65
N PHE A 146 -28.06 16.22 39.36
CA PHE A 146 -27.80 15.12 38.43
C PHE A 146 -26.31 14.85 38.26
N ALA A 147 -25.54 15.88 37.87
CA ALA A 147 -24.09 15.75 37.70
C ALA A 147 -23.38 15.57 39.04
N SER A 148 -23.88 16.23 40.09
CA SER A 148 -23.35 16.13 41.46
C SER A 148 -23.47 14.70 42.00
N SER A 149 -24.54 13.96 41.65
CA SER A 149 -24.69 12.54 42.01
C SER A 149 -23.58 11.65 41.49
N CYS A 150 -23.01 11.95 40.33
CA CYS A 150 -21.93 11.16 39.73
C CYS A 150 -20.62 11.23 40.54
N ILE A 151 -20.46 12.25 41.37
CA ILE A 151 -19.30 12.46 42.26
C ILE A 151 -19.66 12.33 43.74
N TRP A 152 -20.84 11.75 44.04
CA TRP A 152 -21.39 11.61 45.39
C TRP A 152 -21.59 12.94 46.16
N ASP A 153 -21.78 14.03 45.44
CA ASP A 153 -22.08 15.36 46.00
C ASP A 153 -23.59 15.66 45.94
N THR A 154 -24.05 16.64 46.72
CA THR A 154 -25.43 17.14 46.67
C THR A 154 -25.45 18.63 46.99
N LYS A 155 -26.09 19.39 46.09
CA LYS A 155 -26.26 20.83 46.22
C LYS A 155 -27.28 21.15 47.32
N PRO A 156 -27.02 22.15 48.19
CA PRO A 156 -27.97 22.55 49.22
C PRO A 156 -29.31 23.02 48.60
N PRO A 157 -30.47 22.57 49.13
CA PRO A 157 -31.77 22.93 48.57
C PRO A 157 -32.07 24.43 48.65
N ALA A 158 -31.63 25.10 49.72
CA ALA A 158 -31.76 26.55 49.87
C ALA A 158 -31.02 27.34 48.78
N LEU A 159 -29.91 26.79 48.26
CA LEU A 159 -29.17 27.43 47.16
C LEU A 159 -29.95 27.33 45.86
N VAL A 160 -30.54 26.16 45.57
CA VAL A 160 -31.37 25.94 44.38
C VAL A 160 -32.64 26.80 44.43
N ALA A 161 -33.31 26.87 45.58
CA ALA A 161 -34.48 27.73 45.77
C ALA A 161 -34.17 29.21 45.51
N ARG A 162 -33.07 29.73 46.08
CA ARG A 162 -32.60 31.10 45.82
C ARG A 162 -32.23 31.34 44.36
N ALA A 163 -31.66 30.36 43.67
CA ALA A 163 -31.33 30.47 42.25
C ALA A 163 -32.58 30.65 41.38
N LEU A 164 -33.71 30.08 41.80
CA LEU A 164 -35.02 30.28 41.17
C LEU A 164 -35.71 31.60 41.61
N GLY A 165 -35.10 32.39 42.48
CA GLY A 165 -35.69 33.62 43.04
C GLY A 165 -36.75 33.36 44.11
N LEU A 166 -36.79 32.15 44.67
CA LEU A 166 -37.73 31.76 45.72
C LEU A 166 -37.08 31.94 47.09
N ASP A 167 -37.86 32.35 48.10
CA ASP A 167 -37.38 32.38 49.48
C ASP A 167 -37.35 30.94 50.04
N PRO A 168 -36.18 30.41 50.44
CA PRO A 168 -36.08 29.07 51.02
C PRO A 168 -36.97 28.85 52.23
N HIS A 169 -37.22 29.88 53.05
CA HIS A 169 -38.03 29.76 54.26
C HIS A 169 -39.53 29.64 53.96
N GLU A 170 -39.97 30.07 52.77
CA GLU A 170 -41.37 29.96 52.36
C GLU A 170 -41.66 28.63 51.67
N ILE A 171 -40.67 28.05 50.97
CA ILE A 171 -40.89 26.89 50.09
C ILE A 171 -40.37 25.56 50.66
N LEU A 172 -39.31 25.58 51.49
CA LEU A 172 -38.71 24.37 52.03
C LEU A 172 -39.30 24.03 53.40
N HIS A 173 -39.40 22.73 53.70
CA HIS A 173 -39.83 22.25 55.01
C HIS A 173 -38.80 22.58 56.10
N GLU A 174 -39.23 23.24 57.17
CA GLU A 174 -38.40 23.48 58.35
C GLU A 174 -38.46 22.25 59.28
N PHE A 175 -37.35 21.52 59.39
CA PHE A 175 -37.27 20.34 60.24
C PHE A 175 -37.18 20.72 61.72
N ALA A 176 -38.06 20.15 62.55
CA ALA A 176 -38.02 20.21 64.01
C ALA A 176 -37.62 18.85 64.62
N ASP A 177 -37.38 18.80 65.93
CA ASP A 177 -37.08 17.56 66.67
C ASP A 177 -38.35 16.72 66.91
N THR A 178 -39.06 16.38 65.83
CA THR A 178 -40.27 15.54 65.87
C THR A 178 -40.00 14.16 65.25
N PRO A 179 -40.75 13.12 65.65
CA PRO A 179 -40.63 11.79 65.05
C PRO A 179 -40.93 11.78 63.54
N ASP A 180 -41.89 12.58 63.10
CA ASP A 180 -42.28 12.67 61.69
C ASP A 180 -41.19 13.34 60.84
N ASP A 181 -40.57 14.40 61.36
CA ASP A 181 -39.42 15.06 60.71
C ASP A 181 -38.20 14.16 60.63
N ALA A 182 -37.93 13.38 61.69
CA ALA A 182 -36.86 12.39 61.69
C ALA A 182 -37.09 11.32 60.60
N GLN A 183 -38.34 10.85 60.45
CA GLN A 183 -38.70 9.89 59.41
C GLN A 183 -38.58 10.49 58.00
N ARG A 184 -38.99 11.76 57.82
CA ARG A 184 -38.85 12.51 56.56
C ARG A 184 -37.37 12.67 56.18
N MET A 185 -36.53 13.06 57.14
CA MET A 185 -35.09 13.21 56.96
C MET A 185 -34.41 11.88 56.61
N LEU A 186 -34.76 10.78 57.28
CA LEU A 186 -34.28 9.44 56.94
C LEU A 186 -34.66 9.03 55.51
N THR A 187 -35.88 9.37 55.08
CA THR A 187 -36.34 9.12 53.71
C THR A 187 -35.54 9.91 52.69
N ILE A 188 -35.29 11.21 52.94
CA ILE A 188 -34.45 12.07 52.08
C ILE A 188 -33.03 11.51 51.98
N LEU A 189 -32.42 11.10 53.11
CA LEU A 189 -31.08 10.49 53.12
C LEU A 189 -31.05 9.17 52.34
N GLY A 190 -32.11 8.36 52.44
CA GLY A 190 -32.29 7.14 51.67
C GLY A 190 -32.35 7.41 50.16
N LEU A 191 -33.19 8.37 49.73
CA LEU A 191 -33.33 8.78 48.33
C LEU A 191 -32.03 9.38 47.78
N ARG A 192 -31.36 10.23 48.55
CA ARG A 192 -30.04 10.80 48.20
C ARG A 192 -29.01 9.70 47.96
N THR A 193 -28.98 8.69 48.84
CA THR A 193 -28.07 7.54 48.71
C THR A 193 -28.40 6.72 47.46
N GLN A 194 -29.68 6.44 47.20
CA GLN A 194 -30.12 5.73 46.01
C GLN A 194 -29.77 6.48 44.72
N ARG A 195 -30.04 7.79 44.66
CA ARG A 195 -29.69 8.66 43.53
C ARG A 195 -28.19 8.59 43.23
N ALA A 196 -27.36 8.77 44.27
CA ALA A 196 -25.91 8.75 44.13
C ALA A 196 -25.36 7.36 43.72
N LEU A 197 -25.95 6.27 44.25
CA LEU A 197 -25.62 4.90 43.82
C LEU A 197 -25.96 4.69 42.34
N VAL A 198 -27.18 5.02 41.91
CA VAL A 198 -27.62 4.86 40.52
C VAL A 198 -26.74 5.69 39.57
N ALA A 199 -26.47 6.94 39.90
CA ALA A 199 -25.62 7.81 39.08
C ALA A 199 -24.16 7.32 39.01
N GLY A 200 -23.59 6.87 40.14
CA GLY A 200 -22.25 6.30 40.19
C GLY A 200 -22.13 5.03 39.35
N PHE A 201 -23.07 4.09 39.49
CA PHE A 201 -23.12 2.88 38.67
C PHE A 201 -23.34 3.19 37.19
N MET A 202 -24.21 4.16 36.87
CA MET A 202 -24.40 4.64 35.50
C MET A 202 -23.06 5.13 34.92
N LEU A 203 -22.34 6.01 35.62
CA LEU A 203 -21.06 6.54 35.13
C LEU A 203 -20.04 5.42 34.86
N ILE A 204 -19.90 4.48 35.80
CA ILE A 204 -18.98 3.34 35.66
C ILE A 204 -19.40 2.44 34.49
N ALA A 205 -20.69 2.09 34.40
CA ALA A 205 -21.22 1.22 33.35
C ALA A 205 -21.02 1.84 31.95
N GLN A 206 -21.28 3.15 31.82
CA GLN A 206 -21.08 3.88 30.57
C GLN A 206 -19.59 4.00 30.23
N GLY A 207 -18.74 4.28 31.21
CA GLY A 207 -17.29 4.29 31.01
C GLY A 207 -16.75 2.95 30.51
N LEU A 208 -17.16 1.84 31.13
CA LEU A 208 -16.81 0.49 30.70
C LEU A 208 -17.39 0.15 29.32
N GLY A 209 -18.63 0.57 29.03
CA GLY A 209 -19.28 0.39 27.74
C GLY A 209 -18.55 1.09 26.61
N ILE A 210 -18.17 2.37 26.80
CA ILE A 210 -17.37 3.15 25.86
C ILE A 210 -16.00 2.48 25.65
N MET A 211 -15.33 2.06 26.73
CA MET A 211 -14.03 1.40 26.65
C MET A 211 -14.11 0.08 25.87
N GLY A 212 -15.09 -0.78 26.19
CA GLY A 212 -15.32 -2.04 25.47
C GLY A 212 -15.66 -1.82 24.00
N GLY A 213 -16.47 -0.81 23.71
CA GLY A 213 -16.79 -0.37 22.35
C GLY A 213 -15.56 0.09 21.58
N ALA A 214 -14.72 0.93 22.20
CA ALA A 214 -13.46 1.41 21.61
C ALA A 214 -12.49 0.26 21.31
N MET A 215 -12.35 -0.71 22.22
CA MET A 215 -11.51 -1.89 21.99
C MET A 215 -12.03 -2.74 20.82
N ARG A 216 -13.35 -2.94 20.71
CA ARG A 216 -13.97 -3.67 19.60
C ARG A 216 -13.74 -2.94 18.27
N VAL A 217 -14.01 -1.64 18.21
CA VAL A 217 -13.79 -0.79 17.03
C VAL A 217 -12.33 -0.82 16.60
N SER A 218 -11.39 -0.77 17.55
CA SER A 218 -9.95 -0.86 17.26
C SER A 218 -9.56 -2.20 16.64
N ARG A 219 -10.07 -3.31 17.20
CA ARG A 219 -9.84 -4.66 16.67
C ARG A 219 -10.44 -4.84 15.28
N ASP A 220 -11.67 -4.36 15.08
CA ASP A 220 -12.36 -4.43 13.79
C ASP A 220 -11.66 -3.55 12.75
N TYR A 221 -11.17 -2.38 13.14
CA TYR A 221 -10.35 -1.52 12.30
C TYR A 221 -9.06 -2.24 11.85
N SER A 222 -8.30 -2.81 12.79
CA SER A 222 -7.08 -3.56 12.47
C SER A 222 -7.36 -4.75 11.55
N LYS A 223 -8.44 -5.49 11.80
CA LYS A 223 -8.90 -6.59 10.92
C LYS A 223 -9.27 -6.09 9.52
N ASN A 224 -9.95 -4.94 9.41
CA ASN A 224 -10.31 -4.36 8.13
C ASN A 224 -9.08 -3.83 7.36
N VAL A 225 -8.09 -3.27 8.06
CA VAL A 225 -6.80 -2.91 7.46
C VAL A 225 -6.11 -4.14 6.88
N CYS A 226 -5.99 -5.21 7.68
CA CYS A 226 -5.33 -6.44 7.25
C CYS A 226 -6.07 -7.18 6.13
N SER A 227 -7.39 -6.97 6.00
CA SER A 227 -8.21 -7.53 4.93
C SER A 227 -8.42 -6.59 3.74
N GLY A 228 -7.72 -5.45 3.68
CA GLY A 228 -7.76 -4.52 2.55
C GLY A 228 -9.09 -3.80 2.35
N LYS A 229 -9.87 -3.61 3.41
CA LYS A 229 -11.20 -2.95 3.38
C LYS A 229 -11.16 -1.50 3.86
N GLU A 230 -10.07 -1.08 4.49
CA GLU A 230 -9.89 0.31 4.93
C GLU A 230 -9.27 1.18 3.83
N PRO A 231 -9.81 2.36 3.53
CA PRO A 231 -9.26 3.22 2.49
C PRO A 231 -7.92 3.82 2.92
N PRO A 232 -6.98 4.06 1.98
CA PRO A 232 -5.69 4.66 2.28
C PRO A 232 -5.80 5.99 3.03
N LEU A 233 -4.77 6.32 3.82
CA LEU A 233 -4.68 7.62 4.50
C LEU A 233 -4.38 8.76 3.52
N HIS A 234 -4.81 9.95 3.89
CA HIS A 234 -4.53 11.18 3.17
C HIS A 234 -3.11 11.67 3.45
N GLY A 235 -2.51 12.39 2.49
CA GLY A 235 -1.22 13.07 2.66
C GLY A 235 -0.14 12.60 1.68
N VAL A 236 -0.19 11.34 1.27
CA VAL A 236 0.68 10.81 0.21
C VAL A 236 0.24 11.36 -1.14
N LYS A 237 1.19 11.94 -1.87
CA LYS A 237 1.03 12.43 -3.24
C LYS A 237 1.63 11.42 -4.21
N GLU A 238 1.10 11.35 -5.42
CA GLU A 238 1.54 10.46 -6.50
C GLU A 238 1.49 8.98 -6.07
N ARG A 239 0.31 8.36 -6.16
CA ARG A 239 0.10 6.95 -5.80
C ARG A 239 -0.13 6.09 -7.04
N ILE A 240 0.54 4.96 -7.09
CA ILE A 240 0.40 3.94 -8.13
C ILE A 240 -0.54 2.86 -7.60
N ILE A 241 -1.54 2.51 -8.39
CA ILE A 241 -2.45 1.40 -8.07
C ILE A 241 -2.00 0.20 -8.89
N ARG A 242 -1.63 -0.90 -8.21
CA ARG A 242 -1.23 -2.14 -8.88
C ARG A 242 -2.22 -3.25 -8.59
N LEU A 243 -2.86 -3.76 -9.63
CA LEU A 243 -3.68 -4.96 -9.58
C LEU A 243 -2.75 -6.16 -9.51
N THR A 244 -3.01 -7.04 -8.56
CA THR A 244 -2.21 -8.25 -8.35
C THR A 244 -3.14 -9.44 -8.26
N GLY A 245 -2.60 -10.63 -8.52
CA GLY A 245 -3.30 -11.87 -8.26
C GLY A 245 -3.46 -12.14 -6.76
N THR A 246 -3.29 -13.39 -6.38
CA THR A 246 -3.20 -13.82 -4.99
C THR A 246 -1.86 -13.44 -4.34
N ALA A 247 -0.78 -13.39 -5.12
CA ALA A 247 0.54 -12.94 -4.68
C ALA A 247 1.28 -12.21 -5.81
N SER A 248 2.33 -11.45 -5.48
CA SER A 248 3.19 -10.78 -6.46
C SER A 248 4.54 -10.42 -5.83
N ASP A 249 5.60 -11.10 -6.26
CA ASP A 249 6.96 -10.89 -5.78
C ASP A 249 7.48 -9.50 -6.21
N ALA A 250 7.12 -9.06 -7.42
CA ALA A 250 7.45 -7.71 -7.90
C ALA A 250 6.79 -6.62 -7.05
N THR A 251 5.58 -6.86 -6.54
CA THR A 251 4.86 -5.92 -5.67
C THR A 251 5.49 -5.82 -4.29
N GLU A 252 6.00 -6.91 -3.73
CA GLU A 252 6.76 -6.89 -2.48
C GLU A 252 7.98 -5.94 -2.60
N VAL A 253 8.73 -6.05 -3.70
CA VAL A 253 9.85 -5.16 -4.00
C VAL A 253 9.39 -3.71 -4.14
N SER A 254 8.30 -3.46 -4.86
CA SER A 254 7.75 -2.10 -5.00
C SER A 254 7.32 -1.51 -3.65
N MET A 255 6.70 -2.31 -2.77
CA MET A 255 6.33 -1.85 -1.43
C MET A 255 7.57 -1.49 -0.61
N ALA A 256 8.64 -2.28 -0.71
CA ALA A 256 9.93 -1.97 -0.07
C ALA A 256 10.55 -0.67 -0.58
N ARG A 257 10.51 -0.41 -1.88
CA ARG A 257 11.15 0.77 -2.50
C ARG A 257 10.33 2.05 -2.38
N TYR A 258 9.00 1.96 -2.44
CA TYR A 258 8.11 3.12 -2.59
C TYR A 258 7.13 3.29 -1.42
N GLY A 259 7.00 2.29 -0.54
CA GLY A 259 6.14 2.36 0.64
C GLY A 259 4.71 2.76 0.31
N ALA A 260 4.25 3.86 0.92
CA ALA A 260 2.87 4.31 0.79
C ALA A 260 2.49 4.85 -0.61
N HIS A 261 3.45 5.06 -1.51
CA HIS A 261 3.16 5.42 -2.90
C HIS A 261 2.60 4.26 -3.70
N MET A 262 2.82 3.01 -3.27
CA MET A 262 2.22 1.83 -3.89
C MET A 262 0.95 1.44 -3.15
N LEU A 263 -0.14 1.29 -3.89
CA LEU A 263 -1.38 0.68 -3.42
C LEU A 263 -1.62 -0.62 -4.19
N PRO A 264 -1.18 -1.77 -3.65
CA PRO A 264 -1.50 -3.06 -4.23
C PRO A 264 -2.97 -3.42 -3.99
N VAL A 265 -3.57 -4.07 -4.97
CA VAL A 265 -4.92 -4.64 -4.94
C VAL A 265 -4.77 -6.15 -5.03
N PHE A 266 -4.97 -6.85 -3.91
CA PHE A 266 -4.84 -8.30 -3.83
C PHE A 266 -6.18 -9.01 -4.02
N LYS A 267 -6.15 -10.18 -4.68
CA LYS A 267 -7.28 -11.12 -4.71
C LYS A 267 -7.55 -11.76 -3.35
N ASP A 268 -6.48 -12.14 -2.66
CA ASP A 268 -6.53 -12.76 -1.35
C ASP A 268 -5.47 -12.17 -0.40
N PRO A 269 -5.85 -11.21 0.45
CA PRO A 269 -4.95 -10.64 1.45
C PRO A 269 -4.34 -11.66 2.42
N HIS A 270 -4.97 -12.82 2.63
CA HIS A 270 -4.48 -13.80 3.60
C HIS A 270 -3.16 -14.43 3.17
N LYS A 271 -2.96 -14.67 1.86
CA LYS A 271 -1.70 -15.18 1.32
C LYS A 271 -0.54 -14.20 1.48
N MET A 272 -0.83 -12.91 1.53
CA MET A 272 0.16 -11.84 1.72
C MET A 272 0.14 -11.26 3.14
N ARG A 273 -0.33 -12.04 4.13
CA ARG A 273 -0.48 -11.55 5.51
C ARG A 273 0.82 -11.04 6.10
N TYR A 274 1.95 -11.70 5.84
CA TYR A 274 3.26 -11.26 6.36
C TYR A 274 3.60 -9.85 5.85
N LEU A 275 3.44 -9.62 4.54
CA LEU A 275 3.72 -8.34 3.87
C LEU A 275 2.76 -7.26 4.38
N ILE A 276 1.46 -7.57 4.46
CA ILE A 276 0.45 -6.64 4.96
C ILE A 276 0.74 -6.29 6.42
N SER A 277 1.07 -7.26 7.28
CA SER A 277 1.39 -7.01 8.69
C SER A 277 2.59 -6.08 8.82
N LEU A 278 3.63 -6.32 8.01
CA LEU A 278 4.84 -5.52 7.98
C LEU A 278 4.56 -4.05 7.60
N TRP A 279 3.84 -3.82 6.49
CA TRP A 279 3.60 -2.47 5.97
C TRP A 279 2.46 -1.72 6.65
N SER A 280 1.47 -2.44 7.17
CA SER A 280 0.37 -1.86 7.96
C SER A 280 0.74 -1.60 9.41
N HIS A 281 1.90 -2.08 9.90
CA HIS A 281 2.24 -2.12 11.32
C HIS A 281 1.17 -2.87 12.12
N ASN A 282 0.94 -4.12 11.76
CA ASN A 282 -0.05 -5.02 12.37
C ASN A 282 -1.48 -4.43 12.38
N GLY A 283 -1.89 -3.85 11.25
CA GLY A 283 -3.24 -3.32 11.05
C GLY A 283 -3.44 -1.88 11.52
N LYS A 284 -2.38 -1.15 11.86
CA LYS A 284 -2.50 0.28 12.25
C LYS A 284 -2.77 1.20 11.05
N PHE A 285 -2.25 0.86 9.87
CA PHE A 285 -2.30 1.73 8.70
C PHE A 285 -2.74 1.00 7.43
N PRO A 286 -3.74 1.50 6.70
CA PRO A 286 -4.17 0.93 5.43
C PRO A 286 -3.10 1.09 4.36
N CYS A 287 -2.61 -0.03 3.84
CA CYS A 287 -1.56 -0.09 2.81
C CYS A 287 -1.94 -0.95 1.60
N VAL A 288 -3.08 -1.65 1.63
CA VAL A 288 -3.54 -2.53 0.55
C VAL A 288 -5.03 -2.38 0.34
N TRP A 289 -5.52 -2.78 -0.83
CA TRP A 289 -6.94 -2.90 -1.13
C TRP A 289 -7.26 -4.35 -1.52
N HIS A 290 -8.48 -4.80 -1.28
CA HIS A 290 -8.92 -6.16 -1.59
C HIS A 290 -10.06 -6.16 -2.59
N VAL A 291 -9.88 -6.92 -3.68
CA VAL A 291 -10.92 -7.20 -4.67
C VAL A 291 -10.90 -8.71 -4.95
N PRO A 292 -11.93 -9.46 -4.53
CA PRO A 292 -11.97 -10.90 -4.77
C PRO A 292 -11.90 -11.26 -6.26
N GLY A 293 -11.41 -12.46 -6.57
CA GLY A 293 -11.43 -13.02 -7.91
C GLY A 293 -12.85 -13.00 -8.52
N GLY A 294 -12.94 -12.66 -9.80
CA GLY A 294 -14.19 -12.47 -10.53
C GLY A 294 -14.97 -11.22 -10.14
N LYS A 295 -14.54 -10.44 -9.14
CA LYS A 295 -15.26 -9.25 -8.65
C LYS A 295 -14.69 -7.91 -9.10
N TYR A 296 -13.69 -7.91 -9.98
CA TYR A 296 -13.02 -6.71 -10.49
C TYR A 296 -13.93 -5.77 -11.26
N GLY A 297 -14.95 -6.29 -11.95
CA GLY A 297 -15.96 -5.49 -12.66
C GLY A 297 -17.12 -4.97 -11.79
N PHE A 298 -17.18 -5.34 -10.51
CA PHE A 298 -18.31 -4.94 -9.66
C PHE A 298 -18.01 -3.65 -8.88
N ARG A 299 -18.89 -2.66 -9.00
CA ARG A 299 -18.73 -1.36 -8.34
C ARG A 299 -18.56 -1.47 -6.82
N HIS A 300 -19.23 -2.42 -6.18
CA HIS A 300 -19.18 -2.59 -4.72
C HIS A 300 -17.79 -3.02 -4.21
N SER A 301 -16.98 -3.70 -5.03
CA SER A 301 -15.60 -4.09 -4.70
C SER A 301 -14.64 -2.89 -4.58
N TRP A 302 -15.05 -1.75 -5.13
CA TRP A 302 -14.28 -0.51 -5.14
C TRP A 302 -14.91 0.57 -4.25
N THR A 303 -16.04 0.27 -3.60
CA THR A 303 -16.72 1.19 -2.70
C THR A 303 -15.80 1.55 -1.53
N GLY A 304 -15.63 2.85 -1.30
CA GLY A 304 -14.77 3.36 -0.24
C GLY A 304 -13.37 3.73 -0.73
N LEU A 305 -12.87 3.14 -1.82
CA LEU A 305 -11.60 3.58 -2.41
C LEU A 305 -11.76 4.96 -3.02
N ARG A 306 -11.12 5.95 -2.39
CA ARG A 306 -11.22 7.35 -2.77
C ARG A 306 -10.02 7.74 -3.63
N ILE A 307 -10.21 7.75 -4.94
CA ILE A 307 -9.20 8.22 -5.90
C ILE A 307 -9.42 9.70 -6.16
N ASP A 308 -8.37 10.49 -5.96
CA ASP A 308 -8.38 11.95 -6.13
C ASP A 308 -7.07 12.43 -6.79
N LYS A 309 -6.93 13.74 -6.97
CA LYS A 309 -5.78 14.36 -7.65
C LYS A 309 -4.42 13.97 -7.06
N ARG A 310 -4.35 13.52 -5.80
CA ARG A 310 -3.13 13.03 -5.16
C ARG A 310 -2.68 11.68 -5.69
N TYR A 311 -3.50 10.93 -6.40
CA TYR A 311 -3.06 9.70 -7.08
C TYR A 311 -2.30 9.99 -8.38
N MET A 312 -2.43 11.19 -8.92
CA MET A 312 -1.88 11.52 -10.23
C MET A 312 -0.37 11.75 -10.15
N LEU A 313 0.40 11.04 -10.98
CA LEU A 313 1.80 11.36 -11.26
C LEU A 313 1.87 12.64 -12.07
N LYS A 314 2.87 13.49 -11.80
CA LYS A 314 3.15 14.67 -12.61
C LYS A 314 4.28 14.40 -13.60
N THR A 315 4.06 14.74 -14.86
CA THR A 315 5.14 14.75 -15.86
C THR A 315 6.01 15.99 -15.70
N THR A 316 7.21 15.96 -16.31
CA THR A 316 8.07 17.14 -16.48
C THR A 316 7.36 18.29 -17.20
N THR A 317 6.36 17.98 -18.04
CA THR A 317 5.50 18.92 -18.74
C THR A 317 4.30 19.42 -17.93
N GLY A 318 4.15 18.99 -16.67
CA GLY A 318 3.05 19.39 -15.78
C GLY A 318 1.72 18.67 -16.01
N LYS A 319 1.67 17.68 -16.91
CA LYS A 319 0.47 16.86 -17.17
C LYS A 319 0.26 15.85 -16.03
N LEU A 320 -1.00 15.57 -15.75
CA LEU A 320 -1.42 14.61 -14.72
C LEU A 320 -1.68 13.25 -15.33
N ILE A 321 -1.12 12.21 -14.72
CA ILE A 321 -1.23 10.83 -15.18
C ILE A 321 -1.72 9.92 -14.06
N LEU A 322 -2.81 9.20 -14.31
CA LEU A 322 -3.27 8.10 -13.47
C LEU A 322 -2.53 6.83 -13.90
N THR A 323 -1.58 6.39 -13.08
CA THR A 323 -0.82 5.16 -13.36
C THR A 323 -1.49 3.97 -12.70
N MET A 324 -1.91 3.03 -13.55
CA MET A 324 -2.49 1.76 -13.16
C MET A 324 -1.63 0.64 -13.72
N GLU A 325 -1.23 -0.27 -12.85
CA GLU A 325 -0.36 -1.39 -13.18
C GLU A 325 -1.13 -2.68 -12.92
N ALA A 326 -0.85 -3.75 -13.67
CA ALA A 326 -1.31 -5.10 -13.36
C ALA A 326 -0.16 -6.08 -13.49
N ASP A 327 0.00 -6.91 -12.47
CA ASP A 327 0.90 -8.05 -12.49
C ASP A 327 0.07 -9.31 -12.69
N VAL A 328 0.17 -9.91 -13.87
CA VAL A 328 -0.52 -11.17 -14.22
C VAL A 328 0.41 -12.38 -14.08
N THR A 329 1.65 -12.17 -13.60
CA THR A 329 2.60 -13.26 -13.36
C THR A 329 2.23 -14.07 -12.13
N ARG A 330 2.77 -15.30 -12.04
CA ARG A 330 2.63 -16.18 -10.88
C ARG A 330 3.89 -16.10 -10.03
N ALA A 331 3.70 -15.95 -8.72
CA ALA A 331 4.80 -16.03 -7.76
C ALA A 331 5.52 -17.39 -7.87
N GLU A 332 6.84 -17.39 -7.66
CA GLU A 332 7.73 -18.55 -7.78
C GLU A 332 7.83 -19.22 -9.18
N GLU A 333 7.13 -18.72 -10.20
CA GLU A 333 7.20 -19.27 -11.57
C GLU A 333 7.95 -18.33 -12.53
N ALA A 334 8.72 -17.36 -12.04
CA ALA A 334 9.29 -16.32 -12.91
C ALA A 334 10.25 -16.91 -13.96
N PHE A 335 11.10 -17.86 -13.59
CA PHE A 335 12.01 -18.58 -14.49
C PHE A 335 11.44 -19.89 -15.06
N HIS A 336 10.16 -20.19 -14.83
CA HIS A 336 9.47 -21.22 -15.60
C HIS A 336 9.17 -20.67 -17.00
N LEU A 337 10.06 -20.92 -17.96
CA LEU A 337 10.05 -20.24 -19.26
C LEU A 337 9.04 -20.82 -20.27
N MET A 338 8.33 -21.89 -19.87
CA MET A 338 7.20 -22.45 -20.61
C MET A 338 5.91 -21.64 -20.37
N PRO A 339 5.01 -21.56 -21.36
CA PRO A 339 3.75 -20.84 -21.22
C PRO A 339 2.93 -21.41 -20.06
N SER A 340 2.52 -20.55 -19.14
CA SER A 340 1.67 -20.95 -18.02
C SER A 340 0.23 -21.16 -18.51
N THR A 341 -0.43 -22.21 -18.03
CA THR A 341 -1.79 -22.57 -18.48
C THR A 341 -2.88 -21.71 -17.86
N GLN A 342 -2.68 -21.13 -16.67
CA GLN A 342 -3.63 -20.23 -16.02
C GLN A 342 -2.91 -19.06 -15.33
N PRO A 343 -3.29 -17.80 -15.56
CA PRO A 343 -2.75 -16.65 -14.85
C PRO A 343 -3.34 -16.53 -13.43
N ASP A 344 -2.59 -15.94 -12.49
CA ASP A 344 -3.12 -15.63 -11.16
C ASP A 344 -4.11 -14.45 -11.20
N LEU A 345 -3.91 -13.47 -12.09
CA LEU A 345 -4.84 -12.39 -12.41
C LEU A 345 -5.16 -12.44 -13.90
N SER A 346 -6.44 -12.60 -14.27
CA SER A 346 -6.79 -12.65 -15.69
C SER A 346 -6.78 -11.26 -16.32
N ILE A 347 -6.59 -11.20 -17.65
CA ILE A 347 -6.65 -9.93 -18.38
C ILE A 347 -8.02 -9.27 -18.22
N GLU A 348 -9.11 -10.04 -18.23
CA GLU A 348 -10.46 -9.50 -18.05
C GLU A 348 -10.58 -8.80 -16.71
N GLU A 349 -10.08 -9.42 -15.64
CA GLU A 349 -10.09 -8.83 -14.31
C GLU A 349 -9.26 -7.55 -14.26
N ALA A 350 -8.05 -7.57 -14.85
CA ALA A 350 -7.19 -6.39 -14.93
C ALA A 350 -7.87 -5.24 -15.71
N SER A 351 -8.42 -5.54 -16.89
CA SER A 351 -9.14 -4.61 -17.77
C SER A 351 -10.38 -4.01 -17.08
N GLN A 352 -11.17 -4.85 -16.39
CA GLN A 352 -12.31 -4.41 -15.58
C GLN A 352 -11.88 -3.50 -14.41
N GLY A 353 -10.80 -3.87 -13.71
CA GLY A 353 -10.23 -3.09 -12.63
C GLY A 353 -9.76 -1.71 -13.10
N PHE A 354 -9.00 -1.64 -14.20
CA PHE A 354 -8.58 -0.37 -14.80
C PHE A 354 -9.75 0.55 -15.11
N ARG A 355 -10.83 0.02 -15.71
CA ARG A 355 -12.03 0.82 -16.01
C ARG A 355 -12.70 1.37 -14.75
N LEU A 356 -12.79 0.58 -13.68
CA LEU A 356 -13.42 1.05 -12.43
C LEU A 356 -12.55 2.06 -11.69
N ILE A 357 -11.22 1.88 -11.69
CA ILE A 357 -10.26 2.85 -11.15
C ILE A 357 -10.37 4.17 -11.92
N GLU A 358 -10.34 4.14 -13.25
CA GLU A 358 -10.46 5.33 -14.08
C GLU A 358 -11.81 6.04 -13.87
N ARG A 359 -12.91 5.28 -13.78
CA ARG A 359 -14.24 5.84 -13.47
C ARG A 359 -14.29 6.49 -12.10
N ALA A 360 -13.67 5.88 -11.09
CA ALA A 360 -13.60 6.43 -9.74
C ALA A 360 -12.76 7.73 -9.70
N ALA A 361 -11.69 7.81 -10.49
CA ALA A 361 -10.89 9.02 -10.66
C ALA A 361 -11.68 10.13 -11.39
N ALA A 362 -12.32 9.81 -12.52
CA ALA A 362 -13.08 10.74 -13.34
C ALA A 362 -14.29 11.35 -12.62
N ALA A 363 -14.85 10.63 -11.63
CA ALA A 363 -15.94 11.15 -10.81
C ALA A 363 -15.53 12.30 -9.86
N ARG A 364 -14.23 12.55 -9.67
CA ARG A 364 -13.72 13.50 -8.66
C ARG A 364 -12.64 14.44 -9.16
N ILE A 365 -12.08 14.18 -10.32
CA ILE A 365 -10.95 14.91 -10.86
C ILE A 365 -11.38 15.49 -12.19
N GLU A 366 -11.34 16.82 -12.27
CA GLU A 366 -11.63 17.54 -13.50
C GLU A 366 -10.60 17.19 -14.57
N ARG A 367 -11.09 16.92 -15.79
CA ARG A 367 -10.24 16.65 -16.95
C ARG A 367 -9.57 17.95 -17.42
N PRO A 368 -8.37 17.88 -18.05
CA PRO A 368 -7.73 16.69 -18.60
C PRO A 368 -6.71 16.03 -17.65
N PHE A 369 -6.82 14.69 -17.51
CA PHE A 369 -5.73 13.82 -17.06
C PHE A 369 -5.64 12.60 -17.99
N ARG A 370 -4.47 11.99 -18.09
CA ARG A 370 -4.24 10.78 -18.91
C ARG A 370 -4.23 9.54 -18.02
N SER A 371 -4.77 8.44 -18.51
CA SER A 371 -4.60 7.11 -17.90
C SER A 371 -3.43 6.38 -18.56
N LEU A 372 -2.62 5.70 -17.75
CA LEU A 372 -1.56 4.78 -18.21
C LEU A 372 -1.83 3.41 -17.61
N ARG A 373 -2.10 2.43 -18.47
CA ARG A 373 -2.34 1.02 -18.12
C ARG A 373 -1.12 0.20 -18.50
N VAL A 374 -0.43 -0.34 -17.51
CA VAL A 374 0.77 -1.17 -17.71
C VAL A 374 0.48 -2.59 -17.26
N ILE A 375 0.80 -3.58 -18.09
CA ILE A 375 0.62 -5.00 -17.75
C ILE A 375 1.97 -5.71 -17.82
N LEU A 376 2.33 -6.44 -16.76
CA LEU A 376 3.44 -7.40 -16.75
C LEU A 376 2.89 -8.81 -16.89
N GLY A 377 3.30 -9.53 -17.93
CA GLY A 377 2.83 -10.89 -18.19
C GLY A 377 3.68 -11.64 -19.21
N ASP A 378 3.27 -12.85 -19.56
CA ASP A 378 3.95 -13.67 -20.58
C ASP A 378 3.27 -13.49 -21.95
N SER A 379 3.97 -12.93 -22.95
CA SER A 379 3.40 -12.67 -24.27
C SER A 379 2.83 -13.90 -24.98
N LEU A 380 3.40 -15.08 -24.71
CA LEU A 380 3.05 -16.35 -25.35
C LEU A 380 2.06 -17.17 -24.53
N GLN A 381 1.67 -16.68 -23.35
CA GLN A 381 0.57 -17.26 -22.60
C GLN A 381 -0.70 -17.23 -23.46
N VAL A 382 -1.34 -18.39 -23.58
CA VAL A 382 -2.57 -18.54 -24.38
C VAL A 382 -3.77 -18.38 -23.47
N GLU A 383 -4.58 -17.36 -23.71
CA GLU A 383 -5.88 -17.19 -23.07
C GLU A 383 -6.97 -17.18 -24.15
N GLN A 384 -8.02 -17.98 -23.97
CA GLN A 384 -9.12 -18.06 -24.96
C GLN A 384 -8.61 -18.35 -26.38
N GLN A 385 -7.63 -19.26 -26.51
CA GLN A 385 -7.04 -19.70 -27.77
C GLN A 385 -6.21 -18.63 -28.52
N VAL A 386 -5.97 -17.46 -27.93
CA VAL A 386 -5.17 -16.38 -28.52
C VAL A 386 -3.99 -16.04 -27.61
N PRO A 387 -2.77 -15.81 -28.16
CA PRO A 387 -1.66 -15.29 -27.36
C PRO A 387 -2.01 -13.97 -26.67
N LEU A 388 -1.56 -13.83 -25.42
CA LEU A 388 -1.81 -12.68 -24.56
C LEU A 388 -1.57 -11.35 -25.28
N ARG A 389 -0.41 -11.22 -25.95
CA ARG A 389 -0.06 -9.97 -26.63
C ARG A 389 -1.02 -9.63 -27.78
N ALA A 390 -1.33 -10.60 -28.63
CA ALA A 390 -2.22 -10.39 -29.77
C ALA A 390 -3.64 -9.96 -29.31
N ARG A 391 -4.10 -10.53 -28.19
CA ARG A 391 -5.37 -10.16 -27.58
C ARG A 391 -5.35 -8.72 -27.02
N LEU A 392 -4.30 -8.35 -26.30
CA LEU A 392 -4.16 -7.00 -25.72
C LEU A 392 -4.16 -5.93 -26.81
N ASP A 393 -3.45 -6.19 -27.92
CA ASP A 393 -3.38 -5.27 -29.07
C ASP A 393 -4.74 -5.16 -29.76
N ALA A 394 -5.45 -6.28 -29.98
CA ALA A 394 -6.75 -6.29 -30.64
C ALA A 394 -7.85 -5.56 -29.84
N LYS A 395 -7.83 -5.67 -28.51
CA LYS A 395 -8.86 -5.09 -27.63
C LYS A 395 -8.45 -3.75 -27.00
N ASN A 396 -7.22 -3.29 -27.24
CA ASN A 396 -6.64 -2.08 -26.63
C ASN A 396 -6.81 -2.03 -25.10
N GLU A 397 -6.57 -3.16 -24.42
CA GLU A 397 -6.77 -3.32 -22.97
C GLU A 397 -5.57 -2.79 -22.15
N CYS A 398 -4.42 -2.58 -22.80
CA CYS A 398 -3.16 -2.16 -22.22
C CYS A 398 -2.52 -1.04 -23.05
N ASP A 399 -1.84 -0.10 -22.41
CA ASP A 399 -1.06 0.94 -23.10
C ASP A 399 0.42 0.54 -23.24
N VAL A 400 0.97 -0.17 -22.24
CA VAL A 400 2.35 -0.68 -22.25
C VAL A 400 2.38 -2.09 -21.65
N PHE A 401 2.73 -3.08 -22.45
CA PHE A 401 2.94 -4.45 -22.06
C PHE A 401 4.43 -4.75 -21.85
N ILE A 402 4.73 -5.34 -20.70
CA ILE A 402 6.06 -5.76 -20.27
C ILE A 402 6.09 -7.30 -20.29
N ASP A 403 6.95 -7.88 -21.12
CA ASP A 403 7.11 -9.34 -21.15
C ASP A 403 7.98 -9.83 -19.99
N ALA A 404 7.36 -10.50 -19.02
CA ALA A 404 7.98 -10.98 -17.81
C ALA A 404 9.10 -12.02 -18.05
N LYS A 405 8.98 -12.84 -19.10
CA LYS A 405 9.92 -13.90 -19.44
C LYS A 405 11.10 -13.34 -20.23
N ALA A 406 10.83 -12.43 -21.16
CA ALA A 406 11.88 -11.75 -21.93
C ALA A 406 12.86 -10.99 -21.02
N ILE A 407 12.35 -10.40 -19.93
CA ILE A 407 13.18 -9.73 -18.92
C ILE A 407 14.23 -10.68 -18.32
N VAL A 408 13.79 -11.83 -17.81
CA VAL A 408 14.69 -12.78 -17.13
C VAL A 408 15.62 -13.48 -18.12
N MET A 409 15.14 -13.78 -19.34
CA MET A 409 15.98 -14.31 -20.42
C MET A 409 17.08 -13.34 -20.80
N LEU A 410 16.76 -12.05 -20.97
CA LEU A 410 17.74 -11.02 -21.30
C LEU A 410 18.78 -10.86 -20.19
N ALA A 411 18.38 -10.95 -18.92
CA ALA A 411 19.30 -10.93 -17.79
C ALA A 411 20.24 -12.14 -17.79
N LEU A 412 19.71 -13.34 -18.08
CA LEU A 412 20.51 -14.55 -18.19
C LEU A 412 21.54 -14.47 -19.31
N LEU A 413 21.13 -14.01 -20.51
CA LEU A 413 22.06 -13.83 -21.63
C LEU A 413 23.12 -12.77 -21.35
N LYS A 414 22.76 -11.67 -20.65
CA LYS A 414 23.72 -10.65 -20.22
C LYS A 414 24.72 -11.18 -19.19
N TRP A 415 24.31 -12.12 -18.34
CA TRP A 415 25.23 -12.80 -17.43
C TRP A 415 26.16 -13.74 -18.21
N ALA A 416 25.62 -14.59 -19.07
CA ALA A 416 26.39 -15.53 -19.87
C ALA A 416 27.42 -14.84 -20.79
N HIS A 417 27.07 -13.68 -21.36
CA HIS A 417 27.97 -12.90 -22.21
C HIS A 417 29.23 -12.38 -21.49
N LYS A 418 29.24 -12.34 -20.15
CA LYS A 418 30.43 -11.97 -19.36
C LYS A 418 31.40 -13.15 -19.19
N LEU A 419 30.95 -14.36 -19.47
CA LEU A 419 31.74 -15.58 -19.36
C LEU A 419 32.56 -15.80 -20.64
N PRO A 420 33.68 -16.55 -20.57
CA PRO A 420 34.40 -16.99 -21.76
C PRO A 420 33.47 -17.80 -22.69
N GLN A 421 33.60 -17.60 -24.01
CA GLN A 421 32.73 -18.28 -24.99
C GLN A 421 32.95 -19.80 -25.05
N ASP A 422 34.15 -20.25 -24.69
CA ASP A 422 34.56 -21.65 -24.61
C ASP A 422 34.25 -22.31 -23.26
N ALA A 423 33.74 -21.54 -22.28
CA ALA A 423 33.39 -22.09 -20.97
C ALA A 423 32.08 -22.90 -21.05
N THR A 424 32.14 -24.15 -20.58
CA THR A 424 30.96 -24.98 -20.34
C THR A 424 30.24 -24.47 -19.10
N ILE A 425 28.95 -24.15 -19.23
CA ILE A 425 28.11 -23.72 -18.10
C ILE A 425 27.44 -24.94 -17.49
N VAL A 426 27.69 -25.19 -16.21
CA VAL A 426 27.00 -26.22 -15.45
C VAL A 426 25.67 -25.68 -14.96
N ILE A 427 24.58 -26.40 -15.22
CA ILE A 427 23.22 -25.98 -14.83
C ILE A 427 22.70 -26.98 -13.80
N ASP A 428 22.41 -26.48 -12.61
CA ASP A 428 21.73 -27.22 -11.55
C ASP A 428 20.25 -26.81 -11.53
N SER A 429 19.42 -27.60 -12.21
CA SER A 429 17.98 -27.37 -12.31
C SER A 429 17.19 -28.65 -12.52
N SER A 430 15.86 -28.55 -12.47
CA SER A 430 15.01 -29.65 -12.93
C SER A 430 15.23 -29.93 -14.44
N PRO A 431 14.91 -31.14 -14.94
CA PRO A 431 15.10 -31.49 -16.35
C PRO A 431 14.35 -30.58 -17.32
N GLU A 432 13.13 -30.15 -16.98
CA GLU A 432 12.35 -29.21 -17.80
C GLU A 432 13.02 -27.83 -17.88
N HIS A 433 13.46 -27.29 -16.74
CA HIS A 433 14.14 -25.99 -16.72
C HIS A 433 15.51 -26.06 -17.42
N TYR A 434 16.21 -27.19 -17.27
CA TYR A 434 17.50 -27.43 -17.93
C TYR A 434 17.37 -27.33 -19.44
N ALA A 435 16.41 -28.07 -20.04
CA ALA A 435 16.23 -28.12 -21.48
C ALA A 435 16.05 -26.72 -22.08
N TYR A 436 15.25 -25.87 -21.41
CA TYR A 436 15.02 -24.51 -21.86
C TYR A 436 16.28 -23.64 -21.73
N MET A 437 16.91 -23.63 -20.56
CA MET A 437 18.10 -22.80 -20.31
C MET A 437 19.27 -23.21 -21.22
N ALA A 438 19.44 -24.51 -21.43
CA ALA A 438 20.42 -25.07 -22.36
C ALA A 438 20.17 -24.56 -23.79
N HIS A 439 18.92 -24.62 -24.29
CA HIS A 439 18.60 -24.11 -25.63
C HIS A 439 18.82 -22.60 -25.75
N LEU A 440 18.44 -21.82 -24.73
CA LEU A 440 18.65 -20.38 -24.68
C LEU A 440 20.14 -20.00 -24.73
N LEU A 441 20.99 -20.71 -23.98
CA LEU A 441 22.43 -20.46 -23.93
C LEU A 441 23.15 -20.97 -25.19
N ALA A 442 22.72 -22.12 -25.74
CA ALA A 442 23.22 -22.67 -27.00
C ALA A 442 22.97 -21.72 -28.19
N ALA A 443 21.84 -20.99 -28.19
CA ALA A 443 21.56 -19.95 -29.18
C ALA A 443 22.58 -18.79 -29.18
N LYS A 444 23.43 -18.70 -28.15
CA LYS A 444 24.57 -17.76 -28.06
C LYS A 444 25.94 -18.44 -28.12
N GLY A 445 25.99 -19.73 -28.44
CA GLY A 445 27.22 -20.50 -28.63
C GLY A 445 27.83 -21.04 -27.34
N HIS A 446 27.13 -20.98 -26.21
CA HIS A 446 27.63 -21.58 -24.96
C HIS A 446 27.31 -23.08 -24.90
N ALA A 447 28.29 -23.88 -24.47
CA ALA A 447 28.07 -25.27 -24.12
C ALA A 447 27.48 -25.38 -22.71
N THR A 448 26.54 -26.29 -22.50
CA THR A 448 25.90 -26.50 -21.19
C THR A 448 25.94 -27.96 -20.79
N MET A 449 26.00 -28.22 -19.48
CA MET A 449 26.00 -29.57 -18.91
C MET A 449 25.15 -29.60 -17.63
N PRO A 450 24.36 -30.67 -17.37
CA PRO A 450 23.62 -30.77 -16.13
C PRO A 450 24.56 -31.08 -14.94
N GLN A 451 24.20 -30.60 -13.75
CA GLN A 451 25.00 -30.81 -12.52
C GLN A 451 25.29 -32.30 -12.23
N SER A 452 24.36 -33.20 -12.53
CA SER A 452 24.54 -34.64 -12.31
C SER A 452 25.65 -35.24 -13.17
N GLU A 453 25.82 -34.75 -14.40
CA GLU A 453 26.89 -35.19 -15.31
C GLU A 453 28.23 -34.55 -14.93
N ALA A 454 28.22 -33.25 -14.61
CA ALA A 454 29.42 -32.54 -14.15
C ALA A 454 30.00 -33.16 -12.87
N ALA A 455 29.15 -33.60 -11.94
CA ALA A 455 29.56 -34.28 -10.71
C ALA A 455 30.11 -35.69 -10.94
N ALA A 456 29.77 -36.35 -12.06
CA ALA A 456 30.28 -37.67 -12.41
C ALA A 456 31.68 -37.63 -13.04
N LEU A 457 32.12 -36.46 -13.53
CA LEU A 457 33.43 -36.26 -14.13
C LEU A 457 34.51 -36.07 -13.05
N THR A 458 35.12 -37.15 -12.59
CA THR A 458 36.18 -37.13 -11.56
C THR A 458 37.54 -36.65 -12.07
N HIS A 459 37.78 -36.68 -13.39
CA HIS A 459 39.07 -36.35 -14.01
C HIS A 459 39.17 -34.91 -14.52
N VAL A 460 38.07 -34.16 -14.51
CA VAL A 460 38.00 -32.77 -14.99
C VAL A 460 37.70 -31.86 -13.81
N LYS A 461 38.42 -30.75 -13.70
CA LYS A 461 38.16 -29.73 -12.66
C LYS A 461 36.91 -28.92 -13.02
N THR A 462 35.74 -29.51 -12.82
CA THR A 462 34.44 -28.89 -13.08
C THR A 462 34.12 -27.79 -12.08
N GLU A 463 34.77 -27.77 -10.92
CA GLU A 463 34.62 -26.77 -9.86
C GLU A 463 34.87 -25.32 -10.34
N ALA A 464 35.77 -25.15 -11.32
CA ALA A 464 36.12 -23.85 -11.89
C ALA A 464 35.17 -23.39 -13.02
N TRP A 465 34.21 -24.22 -13.42
CA TRP A 465 33.26 -23.87 -14.46
C TRP A 465 32.16 -22.94 -13.91
N PRO A 466 31.57 -22.08 -14.76
CA PRO A 466 30.41 -21.28 -14.37
C PRO A 466 29.22 -22.17 -13.99
N HIS A 467 28.63 -21.92 -12.82
CA HIS A 467 27.48 -22.67 -12.31
C HIS A 467 26.23 -21.80 -12.29
N LEU A 468 25.16 -22.26 -12.91
CA LEU A 468 23.85 -21.64 -12.89
C LEU A 468 22.89 -22.51 -12.07
N VAL A 469 22.33 -21.98 -10.99
CA VAL A 469 21.48 -22.75 -10.07
C VAL A 469 20.06 -22.21 -10.10
N TYR A 470 19.09 -23.10 -10.38
CA TYR A 470 17.66 -22.79 -10.33
C TYR A 470 16.81 -24.02 -10.03
N LEU A 471 16.15 -24.01 -8.87
CA LEU A 471 15.18 -25.03 -8.46
C LEU A 471 13.77 -24.45 -8.34
N SER A 472 12.82 -25.30 -7.96
CA SER A 472 11.38 -24.98 -7.93
C SER A 472 10.97 -23.86 -6.97
N SER A 473 11.84 -23.48 -6.03
CA SER A 473 11.59 -22.35 -5.13
C SER A 473 12.88 -21.62 -4.82
N THR A 474 12.76 -20.33 -4.47
CA THR A 474 13.91 -19.51 -4.08
C THR A 474 14.71 -20.14 -2.92
N SER A 475 14.04 -20.72 -1.93
CA SER A 475 14.70 -21.41 -0.81
C SER A 475 15.45 -22.68 -1.25
N ALA A 476 14.87 -23.45 -2.19
CA ALA A 476 15.53 -24.64 -2.72
C ALA A 476 16.80 -24.27 -3.51
N THR A 477 16.71 -23.23 -4.36
CA THR A 477 17.87 -22.71 -5.11
C THR A 477 19.02 -22.31 -4.18
N ILE A 478 18.71 -21.58 -3.10
CA ILE A 478 19.74 -21.14 -2.14
C ILE A 478 20.36 -22.32 -1.41
N ASN A 479 19.55 -23.29 -0.96
CA ASN A 479 20.06 -24.47 -0.28
C ASN A 479 20.96 -25.32 -1.20
N ALA A 480 20.59 -25.49 -2.47
CA ALA A 480 21.40 -26.21 -3.45
C ALA A 480 22.73 -25.49 -3.71
N LEU A 481 22.69 -24.18 -3.93
CA LEU A 481 23.89 -23.35 -4.08
C LEU A 481 24.81 -23.46 -2.86
N GLN A 482 24.27 -23.33 -1.65
CA GLN A 482 25.04 -23.46 -0.42
C GLN A 482 25.68 -24.84 -0.30
N THR A 483 24.96 -25.90 -0.68
CA THR A 483 25.48 -27.27 -0.71
C THR A 483 26.64 -27.41 -1.71
N LEU A 484 26.53 -26.80 -2.90
CA LEU A 484 27.59 -26.82 -3.92
C LEU A 484 28.87 -26.12 -3.43
N ILE A 485 28.73 -24.97 -2.77
CA ILE A 485 29.84 -24.21 -2.22
C ILE A 485 30.50 -24.97 -1.06
N GLN A 486 29.71 -25.42 -0.08
CA GLN A 486 30.23 -26.13 1.11
C GLN A 486 30.89 -27.46 0.78
N SER A 487 30.46 -28.12 -0.31
CA SER A 487 31.08 -29.35 -0.80
C SER A 487 32.30 -29.12 -1.70
N ASN A 488 32.75 -27.87 -1.86
CA ASN A 488 33.81 -27.45 -2.79
C ASN A 488 33.59 -27.93 -4.23
N ARG A 489 32.33 -28.05 -4.65
CA ARG A 489 31.98 -28.50 -6.02
C ARG A 489 31.81 -27.36 -7.01
N ALA A 490 31.80 -26.11 -6.54
CA ALA A 490 31.72 -24.91 -7.37
C ALA A 490 32.46 -23.75 -6.69
N ASP A 491 33.16 -22.93 -7.48
CA ASP A 491 33.70 -21.64 -7.04
C ASP A 491 32.55 -20.63 -6.84
N PRO A 492 32.39 -20.03 -5.63
CA PRO A 492 31.36 -19.03 -5.36
C PRO A 492 31.33 -17.87 -6.36
N THR A 493 32.50 -17.47 -6.87
CA THR A 493 32.63 -16.34 -7.81
C THR A 493 32.14 -16.68 -9.22
N GLN A 494 32.06 -17.97 -9.55
CA GLN A 494 31.56 -18.49 -10.82
C GLN A 494 30.10 -18.96 -10.72
N CYS A 495 29.49 -18.90 -9.54
CA CYS A 495 28.10 -19.25 -9.32
C CYS A 495 27.15 -18.08 -9.63
N CYS A 496 25.99 -18.43 -10.18
CA CYS A 496 24.85 -17.53 -10.35
C CYS A 496 23.55 -18.20 -9.92
N ALA A 497 22.88 -17.62 -8.93
CA ALA A 497 21.58 -18.09 -8.46
C ALA A 497 20.44 -17.37 -9.19
N LEU A 498 19.44 -18.12 -9.66
CA LEU A 498 18.19 -17.56 -10.19
C LEU A 498 17.13 -17.54 -9.08
N LEU A 499 16.73 -16.35 -8.66
CA LEU A 499 15.87 -16.14 -7.49
C LEU A 499 14.54 -15.51 -7.92
N ASN A 500 13.40 -16.10 -7.53
CA ASN A 500 12.11 -15.54 -7.91
C ASN A 500 11.80 -14.29 -7.07
N ASN A 501 12.05 -14.34 -5.76
CA ASN A 501 11.71 -13.30 -4.80
C ASN A 501 12.94 -12.56 -4.25
N ALA A 502 12.70 -11.39 -3.62
CA ALA A 502 13.77 -10.56 -3.07
C ALA A 502 14.33 -11.08 -1.74
N TYR A 503 13.56 -11.86 -0.98
CA TYR A 503 14.05 -12.54 0.22
C TYR A 503 15.30 -13.38 -0.07
N GLY A 504 15.34 -14.03 -1.24
CA GLY A 504 16.50 -14.80 -1.64
C GLY A 504 17.77 -13.99 -1.82
N LEU A 505 17.68 -12.71 -2.19
CA LEU A 505 18.84 -11.83 -2.32
C LEU A 505 19.45 -11.50 -0.96
N ASP A 506 18.63 -11.27 0.06
CA ASP A 506 19.11 -10.96 1.39
C ASP A 506 19.82 -12.17 2.01
N HIS A 507 19.26 -13.37 1.87
CA HIS A 507 19.91 -14.60 2.32
C HIS A 507 21.20 -14.90 1.51
N LEU A 508 21.22 -14.65 0.20
CA LEU A 508 22.43 -14.82 -0.60
C LEU A 508 23.54 -13.81 -0.21
N ARG A 509 23.18 -12.59 0.22
CA ARG A 509 24.14 -11.64 0.81
C ARG A 509 24.72 -12.14 2.11
N GLU A 510 23.92 -12.79 2.96
CA GLU A 510 24.41 -13.40 4.21
C GLU A 510 25.43 -14.52 3.93
N ILE A 511 25.15 -15.38 2.94
CA ILE A 511 26.08 -16.43 2.51
C ILE A 511 27.37 -15.80 1.94
N ALA A 512 27.24 -14.81 1.06
CA ALA A 512 28.38 -14.09 0.49
C ALA A 512 29.27 -13.42 1.56
N LEU A 513 28.68 -12.92 2.65
CA LEU A 513 29.42 -12.37 3.79
C LEU A 513 30.15 -13.45 4.59
N TYR A 514 29.54 -14.62 4.76
CA TYR A 514 30.16 -15.75 5.46
C TYR A 514 31.34 -16.33 4.67
N GLU A 515 31.21 -16.43 3.36
CA GLU A 515 32.23 -16.97 2.44
C GLU A 515 33.26 -15.91 1.99
N ASP A 516 33.17 -14.67 2.47
CA ASP A 516 33.98 -13.49 2.06
C ASP A 516 34.14 -13.36 0.53
N THR A 517 33.10 -13.72 -0.21
CA THR A 517 33.12 -13.79 -1.68
C THR A 517 31.82 -13.26 -2.27
N ARG A 518 31.89 -12.76 -3.51
CA ARG A 518 30.69 -12.30 -4.22
C ARG A 518 30.09 -13.43 -5.02
N ILE A 519 28.85 -13.76 -4.71
CA ILE A 519 28.07 -14.74 -5.46
C ILE A 519 27.17 -13.99 -6.45
N GLY A 520 27.12 -14.44 -7.70
CA GLY A 520 26.23 -13.91 -8.72
C GLY A 520 24.76 -14.22 -8.42
N SER A 521 23.86 -13.31 -8.76
CA SER A 521 22.41 -13.54 -8.61
C SER A 521 21.61 -12.79 -9.67
N ILE A 522 20.53 -13.40 -10.13
CA ILE A 522 19.50 -12.76 -10.95
C ILE A 522 18.17 -12.91 -10.21
N CYS A 523 17.60 -11.80 -9.74
CA CYS A 523 16.31 -11.79 -9.06
C CYS A 523 15.20 -11.32 -10.00
N ALA A 524 14.22 -12.18 -10.26
CA ALA A 524 13.12 -11.85 -11.16
C ALA A 524 12.24 -10.72 -10.61
N ALA A 525 11.89 -10.75 -9.31
CA ALA A 525 11.09 -9.70 -8.68
C ALA A 525 11.70 -8.30 -8.81
N GLU A 526 13.02 -8.17 -8.63
CA GLU A 526 13.70 -6.88 -8.81
C GLU A 526 13.68 -6.41 -10.26
N LEU A 527 13.92 -7.32 -11.20
CA LEU A 527 13.90 -7.00 -12.63
C LEU A 527 12.49 -6.60 -13.09
N HIS A 528 11.47 -7.32 -12.64
CA HIS A 528 10.07 -6.99 -12.94
C HIS A 528 9.68 -5.61 -12.38
N ASP A 529 10.01 -5.30 -11.12
CA ASP A 529 9.80 -3.95 -10.57
C ASP A 529 10.60 -2.88 -11.32
N ASP A 530 11.84 -3.18 -11.73
CA ASP A 530 12.69 -2.25 -12.47
C ASP A 530 12.08 -1.85 -13.81
N TYR A 531 11.44 -2.79 -14.52
CA TYR A 531 10.76 -2.47 -15.76
C TYR A 531 9.46 -1.69 -15.54
N PHE A 532 8.68 -1.98 -14.49
CA PHE A 532 7.56 -1.10 -14.10
C PHE A 532 8.05 0.32 -13.82
N ARG A 533 9.12 0.46 -13.04
CA ARG A 533 9.75 1.75 -12.74
C ARG A 533 10.22 2.44 -14.01
N GLN A 534 10.88 1.72 -14.92
CA GLN A 534 11.39 2.30 -16.16
C GLN A 534 10.26 2.89 -17.02
N VAL A 535 9.13 2.19 -17.13
CA VAL A 535 7.93 2.69 -17.82
C VAL A 535 7.40 3.96 -17.16
N ARG A 536 7.33 4.02 -15.83
CA ARG A 536 6.89 5.23 -15.10
C ARG A 536 7.85 6.40 -15.32
N ILE A 537 9.16 6.17 -15.28
CA ILE A 537 10.18 7.20 -15.52
C ILE A 537 10.05 7.77 -16.93
N TRP A 538 9.99 6.93 -17.96
CA TRP A 538 9.81 7.41 -19.33
C TRP A 538 8.48 8.15 -19.52
N THR A 539 7.42 7.69 -18.86
CA THR A 539 6.13 8.40 -18.86
C THR A 539 6.27 9.79 -18.20
N ARG A 540 6.97 9.89 -17.07
CA ARG A 540 7.25 11.18 -16.39
C ARG A 540 8.06 12.12 -17.26
N MET A 541 9.01 11.59 -18.04
CA MET A 541 9.79 12.35 -19.03
C MET A 541 8.95 12.86 -20.22
N GLY A 542 7.71 12.37 -20.37
CA GLY A 542 6.78 12.83 -21.40
C GLY A 542 6.72 11.94 -22.65
N HIS A 543 7.36 10.77 -22.65
CA HIS A 543 7.26 9.82 -23.75
C HIS A 543 5.83 9.25 -23.87
N SER A 544 5.39 8.97 -25.09
CA SER A 544 4.11 8.31 -25.33
C SER A 544 4.20 6.82 -24.99
N ALA A 545 3.08 6.22 -24.58
CA ALA A 545 2.98 4.78 -24.37
C ALA A 545 3.42 3.97 -25.61
N SER A 546 3.06 4.42 -26.82
CA SER A 546 3.49 3.77 -28.07
C SER A 546 5.00 3.81 -28.27
N ALA A 547 5.68 4.91 -27.93
CA ALA A 547 7.13 5.01 -28.03
C ALA A 547 7.82 4.12 -26.99
N ILE A 548 7.26 4.05 -25.77
CA ILE A 548 7.74 3.16 -24.72
C ILE A 548 7.59 1.70 -25.16
N GLN A 549 6.44 1.32 -25.71
CA GLN A 549 6.20 -0.04 -26.19
C GLN A 549 7.17 -0.42 -27.31
N ALA A 550 7.38 0.46 -28.30
CA ALA A 550 8.31 0.22 -29.39
C ALA A 550 9.76 0.02 -28.91
N GLU A 551 10.18 0.76 -27.87
CA GLU A 551 11.50 0.53 -27.26
C GLU A 551 11.57 -0.83 -26.56
N LEU A 552 10.55 -1.22 -25.79
CA LEU A 552 10.50 -2.53 -25.14
C LEU A 552 10.51 -3.67 -26.16
N ASP A 553 9.72 -3.57 -27.22
CA ASP A 553 9.67 -4.55 -28.31
C ASP A 553 11.06 -4.66 -28.98
N THR A 554 11.74 -3.53 -29.21
CA THR A 554 13.12 -3.51 -29.75
C THR A 554 14.13 -4.16 -28.80
N ARG A 555 13.98 -3.97 -27.47
CA ARG A 555 14.85 -4.59 -26.45
C ARG A 555 14.66 -6.09 -26.35
N PHE A 556 13.42 -6.56 -26.50
CA PHE A 556 13.06 -7.96 -26.32
C PHE A 556 13.06 -8.77 -27.63
N ALA A 557 13.18 -8.12 -28.79
CA ALA A 557 13.12 -8.78 -30.10
C ALA A 557 14.01 -10.04 -30.20
N GLU A 558 15.25 -9.95 -29.74
CA GLU A 558 16.21 -11.06 -29.79
C GLU A 558 15.79 -12.25 -28.91
N VAL A 559 15.42 -12.00 -27.65
CA VAL A 559 15.03 -13.06 -26.71
C VAL A 559 13.66 -13.66 -27.06
N LEU A 560 12.75 -12.87 -27.63
CA LEU A 560 11.45 -13.36 -28.08
C LEU A 560 11.58 -14.28 -29.30
N ALA A 561 12.49 -13.97 -30.22
CA ALA A 561 12.81 -14.86 -31.35
C ALA A 561 13.36 -16.22 -30.85
N ILE A 562 14.29 -16.20 -29.88
CA ILE A 562 14.82 -17.42 -29.28
C ILE A 562 13.72 -18.18 -28.54
N LYS A 563 12.89 -17.50 -27.75
CA LYS A 563 11.76 -18.10 -27.03
C LYS A 563 10.83 -18.86 -27.97
N GLN A 564 10.47 -18.25 -29.11
CA GLN A 564 9.61 -18.87 -30.10
C GLN A 564 10.24 -20.13 -30.71
N SER A 565 11.52 -20.07 -31.10
CA SER A 565 12.25 -21.25 -31.60
C SER A 565 12.36 -22.37 -30.56
N THR A 566 12.54 -22.01 -29.28
CA THR A 566 12.66 -22.98 -28.19
C THR A 566 11.36 -23.77 -28.02
N LEU A 567 10.20 -23.09 -28.11
CA LEU A 567 8.89 -23.73 -28.01
C LEU A 567 8.57 -24.67 -29.17
N GLU A 568 9.16 -24.44 -30.35
CA GLU A 568 9.03 -25.33 -31.50
C GLU A 568 9.95 -26.57 -31.36
N SER A 569 11.08 -26.42 -30.67
CA SER A 569 12.10 -27.47 -30.53
C SER A 569 11.91 -28.42 -29.33
N VAL A 570 11.32 -27.94 -28.23
CA VAL A 570 11.15 -28.74 -27.00
C VAL A 570 9.83 -29.51 -27.05
N PRO A 571 9.84 -30.85 -27.01
CA PRO A 571 8.61 -31.65 -27.04
C PRO A 571 7.74 -31.31 -25.84
N ARG A 572 6.44 -31.09 -26.07
CA ARG A 572 5.45 -30.92 -25.00
C ARG A 572 5.31 -32.24 -24.26
N THR A 573 6.01 -32.39 -23.13
CA THR A 573 5.69 -33.44 -22.17
C THR A 573 4.26 -33.20 -21.67
N ALA A 574 3.37 -34.16 -21.94
CA ALA A 574 1.99 -34.12 -21.49
C ALA A 574 1.96 -34.18 -19.96
N SER A 575 1.77 -33.03 -19.29
CA SER A 575 1.57 -32.97 -17.85
C SER A 575 0.12 -32.60 -17.52
N HIS A 576 -0.57 -33.59 -16.95
CA HIS A 576 -1.75 -33.49 -16.07
C HIS A 576 -3.06 -32.89 -16.62
N ASP A 577 -3.81 -33.72 -17.36
CA ASP A 577 -5.27 -33.69 -17.31
C ASP A 577 -5.73 -34.04 -15.88
N VAL A 578 -5.92 -33.02 -15.03
CA VAL A 578 -6.76 -33.11 -13.84
C VAL A 578 -8.12 -32.55 -14.21
N SER A 579 -8.88 -33.33 -14.97
CA SER A 579 -10.28 -33.05 -15.26
C SER A 579 -11.11 -34.32 -15.17
N THR A 580 -11.06 -35.04 -14.05
CA THR A 580 -12.07 -36.07 -13.71
C THR A 580 -12.03 -36.52 -12.24
N ILE A 581 -12.32 -35.64 -11.27
CA ILE A 581 -12.94 -36.09 -10.00
C ILE A 581 -13.93 -35.00 -9.54
N ALA A 582 -15.14 -35.05 -10.08
CA ALA A 582 -16.31 -34.38 -9.50
C ALA A 582 -17.57 -35.13 -9.92
N SER A 583 -17.79 -36.31 -9.35
CA SER A 583 -19.13 -36.92 -9.18
C SER A 583 -19.00 -38.27 -8.47
N THR A 584 -19.32 -38.29 -7.18
CA THR A 584 -19.83 -39.43 -6.38
C THR A 584 -19.82 -38.94 -4.92
N GLU A 585 -20.91 -38.40 -4.36
CA GLU A 585 -22.14 -39.04 -3.84
C GLU A 585 -22.20 -38.72 -2.32
N PRO A 586 -23.34 -38.79 -1.62
CA PRO A 586 -24.74 -38.66 -2.03
C PRO A 586 -25.41 -37.35 -1.55
#